data_AF-A0A8S2ZUB1-F1
#
_entry.id   AF-A0A8S2ZUB1-F1
#
_cell.length_a   1.000
_cell.length_b   1.000
_cell.length_c   1.000
_cell.angle_alpha   90.00
_cell.angle_beta   90.00
_cell.angle_gamma   90.00
#
_symmetry.space_group_name_H-M   'P 1'
#
loop_
_entity.id
_entity.type
_entity.pdbx_description
1 polymer ?
#
loop_
_entity_poly.entity_id
_entity_poly.type
_entity_poly.pdbx_seq_one_letter_code
_entity_poly.pdbx_strand_id
1 'polypeptide(L)'
;YILPKILKGHPEYLQDLKEITINPRTLTVCTRIGRTLGLCSNLFSSCPFIEHDLIRQGITSDDEQICLDCLFILCENPKTTEYLSQIEFDLIKYFLQMNVDNGSTSFRNQVLSLLKKHFIRVKDSWLFCARQKLKKNDQDFDDLTERYRNYLNWLINWSCSNLYLEGSYSQRHLSILILHWLIHLHGNQGVETICRKLFHYFQFYFYK
;
A
#
# COMPACT_ATOMS: atom_id res chain seq x y z
N TYR A 1 -27.09 -3.05 2.48
CA TYR A 1 -26.88 -4.01 1.37
C TYR A 1 -27.38 -3.55 0.00
N ILE A 2 -28.30 -2.57 -0.11
CA ILE A 2 -28.84 -2.13 -1.42
C ILE A 2 -27.93 -1.08 -2.10
N LEU A 3 -27.34 -0.16 -1.32
CA LEU A 3 -26.45 0.90 -1.82
C LEU A 3 -25.33 0.43 -2.77
N PRO A 4 -24.53 -0.61 -2.44
CA PRO A 4 -23.46 -1.09 -3.33
C PRO A 4 -23.97 -1.58 -4.70
N LYS A 5 -25.19 -2.13 -4.76
CA LYS A 5 -25.80 -2.56 -6.03
C LYS A 5 -26.29 -1.36 -6.83
N ILE A 6 -26.84 -0.34 -6.17
CA ILE A 6 -27.28 0.90 -6.81
C ILE A 6 -26.08 1.64 -7.41
N LEU A 7 -24.98 1.78 -6.66
CA LEU A 7 -23.77 2.45 -7.15
C LEU A 7 -23.10 1.76 -8.35
N LYS A 8 -23.26 0.44 -8.49
CA LYS A 8 -22.78 -0.27 -9.69
C LYS A 8 -23.60 0.09 -10.94
N GLY A 9 -24.88 0.43 -10.78
CA GLY A 9 -25.76 0.82 -11.89
C GLY A 9 -25.80 2.32 -12.14
N HIS A 10 -25.60 3.13 -11.10
CA HIS A 10 -25.68 4.59 -11.14
C HIS A 10 -24.52 5.21 -10.35
N PRO A 11 -23.36 5.39 -10.99
CA PRO A 11 -22.17 5.94 -10.36
C PRO A 11 -22.31 7.43 -9.98
N GLU A 12 -23.28 8.15 -10.55
CA GLU A 12 -23.55 9.57 -10.23
C GLU A 12 -23.90 9.83 -8.75
N TYR A 13 -24.61 8.91 -8.08
CA TYR A 13 -25.06 9.10 -6.69
C TYR A 13 -23.98 8.89 -5.64
N LEU A 14 -22.74 8.57 -6.05
CA LEU A 14 -21.63 8.42 -5.12
C LEU A 14 -21.34 9.72 -4.35
N GLN A 15 -21.71 10.87 -4.93
CA GLN A 15 -21.52 12.18 -4.31
C GLN A 15 -22.46 12.47 -3.13
N ASP A 16 -23.69 11.97 -3.21
CA ASP A 16 -24.74 12.20 -2.22
C ASP A 16 -24.61 11.29 -0.99
N LEU A 17 -23.73 10.27 -1.06
CA LEU A 17 -23.52 9.32 0.03
C LEU A 17 -22.76 9.87 1.23
N LYS A 18 -22.13 11.05 1.08
CA LYS A 18 -21.40 11.73 2.17
C LYS A 18 -22.28 12.03 3.37
N GLU A 19 -23.53 12.41 3.12
CA GLU A 19 -24.45 12.88 4.15
C GLU A 19 -25.27 11.74 4.78
N ILE A 20 -25.36 10.60 4.10
CA ILE A 20 -26.33 9.54 4.43
C ILE A 20 -25.66 8.38 5.19
N THR A 21 -24.34 8.20 5.08
CA THR A 21 -23.72 6.91 5.44
C THR A 21 -22.96 6.95 6.76
N ILE A 22 -23.60 6.52 7.86
CA ILE A 22 -22.99 6.42 9.20
C ILE A 22 -22.19 5.11 9.39
N ASN A 23 -22.44 4.07 8.57
CA ASN A 23 -21.81 2.76 8.76
C ASN A 23 -20.49 2.62 7.97
N PRO A 24 -19.34 2.39 8.65
CA PRO A 24 -18.03 2.30 8.01
C PRO A 24 -17.93 1.19 6.97
N ARG A 25 -18.60 0.04 7.16
CA ARG A 25 -18.63 -1.05 6.15
C ARG A 25 -19.27 -0.62 4.84
N THR A 26 -20.32 0.19 4.91
CA THR A 26 -21.02 0.61 3.68
C THR A 26 -20.16 1.62 2.94
N LEU A 27 -19.46 2.49 3.66
CA LEU A 27 -18.54 3.47 3.07
C LEU A 27 -17.33 2.80 2.43
N THR A 28 -16.69 1.81 3.08
CA THR A 28 -15.56 1.07 2.47
C THR A 28 -15.97 0.33 1.21
N VAL A 29 -17.12 -0.34 1.21
CA VAL A 29 -17.63 -1.07 0.03
C VAL A 29 -18.02 -0.12 -1.11
N CYS A 30 -18.68 1.01 -0.81
CA CYS A 30 -19.05 1.99 -1.82
C CYS A 30 -17.82 2.68 -2.43
N THR A 31 -16.83 3.00 -1.60
CA THR A 31 -15.54 3.56 -2.02
C THR A 31 -14.76 2.59 -2.89
N ARG A 32 -14.75 1.31 -2.49
CA ARG A 32 -14.16 0.23 -3.28
C ARG A 32 -14.77 0.18 -4.69
N ILE A 33 -16.09 0.23 -4.80
CA ILE A 33 -16.80 0.23 -6.08
C ILE A 33 -16.45 1.47 -6.89
N GLY A 34 -16.45 2.66 -6.27
CA GLY A 34 -16.07 3.90 -6.94
C GLY A 34 -14.65 3.88 -7.50
N ARG A 35 -13.69 3.27 -6.79
CA ARG A 35 -12.32 3.06 -7.30
C ARG A 35 -12.26 2.06 -8.45
N THR A 36 -12.95 0.93 -8.35
CA THR A 36 -13.01 -0.04 -9.44
C THR A 36 -13.61 0.56 -10.71
N LEU A 37 -14.56 1.48 -10.58
CA LEU A 37 -15.18 2.19 -11.70
C LEU A 37 -14.34 3.37 -12.22
N GLY A 38 -13.19 3.66 -11.61
CA GLY A 38 -12.29 4.75 -12.04
C GLY A 38 -12.79 6.17 -11.74
N LEU A 39 -13.83 6.31 -10.92
CA LEU A 39 -14.41 7.59 -10.51
C LEU A 39 -13.51 8.34 -9.52
N CYS A 40 -12.68 7.59 -8.78
CA CYS A 40 -11.62 8.11 -7.92
C CYS A 40 -10.26 7.92 -8.60
N SER A 41 -9.86 8.85 -9.47
CA SER A 41 -8.51 8.80 -10.07
C SER A 41 -7.43 9.00 -9.01
N ASN A 42 -7.45 10.14 -8.31
CA ASN A 42 -6.61 10.39 -7.15
C ASN A 42 -7.37 10.11 -5.85
N LEU A 43 -6.81 9.27 -4.99
CA LEU A 43 -7.39 8.87 -3.70
C LEU A 43 -7.76 10.08 -2.82
N PHE A 44 -6.94 11.14 -2.84
CA PHE A 44 -7.09 12.29 -1.94
C PHE A 44 -7.39 13.63 -2.64
N SER A 45 -7.24 13.74 -3.97
CA SER A 45 -7.55 15.00 -4.68
C SER A 45 -8.79 14.94 -5.56
N SER A 46 -9.17 13.75 -6.06
CA SER A 46 -10.36 13.58 -6.90
C SER A 46 -11.56 12.96 -6.17
N CYS A 47 -11.33 12.30 -5.02
CA CYS A 47 -12.40 11.69 -4.24
C CYS A 47 -12.62 12.41 -2.92
N PRO A 48 -13.61 13.31 -2.83
CA PRO A 48 -13.85 14.09 -1.62
C PRO A 48 -14.33 13.22 -0.42
N PHE A 49 -14.63 11.94 -0.63
CA PHE A 49 -15.16 10.98 0.35
C PHE A 49 -14.09 10.27 1.19
N ILE A 50 -12.83 10.35 0.79
CA ILE A 50 -11.76 9.55 1.37
C ILE A 50 -10.86 10.47 2.17
N GLU A 51 -11.26 10.70 3.41
CA GLU A 51 -10.40 11.38 4.36
C GLU A 51 -9.34 10.40 4.85
N HIS A 52 -8.08 10.87 4.92
CA HIS A 52 -6.96 10.09 5.43
C HIS A 52 -7.30 9.42 6.78
N ASP A 53 -8.04 10.13 7.63
CA ASP A 53 -8.41 9.67 8.96
C ASP A 53 -9.44 8.54 8.93
N LEU A 54 -10.34 8.53 7.95
CA LEU A 54 -11.30 7.44 7.78
C LEU A 54 -10.62 6.14 7.36
N ILE A 55 -9.66 6.21 6.43
CA ILE A 55 -8.85 5.03 6.07
C ILE A 55 -8.07 4.57 7.29
N ARG A 56 -7.44 5.49 8.02
CA ARG A 56 -6.65 5.17 9.22
C ARG A 56 -7.48 4.44 10.28
N GLN A 57 -8.70 4.90 10.54
CA GLN A 57 -9.64 4.23 11.45
C GLN A 57 -10.05 2.84 10.94
N GLY A 58 -10.31 2.70 9.63
CA GLY A 58 -10.64 1.40 9.03
C GLY A 58 -9.51 0.39 9.07
N ILE A 59 -8.25 0.83 8.97
CA ILE A 59 -7.06 -0.01 9.12
C ILE A 59 -6.95 -0.61 10.53
N THR A 60 -7.40 0.10 11.57
CA THR A 60 -7.39 -0.36 12.97
C THR A 60 -8.68 -1.02 13.41
N SER A 61 -9.61 -1.28 12.49
CA SER A 61 -10.89 -1.90 12.82
C SER A 61 -10.70 -3.37 13.20
N ASP A 62 -11.40 -3.83 14.24
CA ASP A 62 -11.45 -5.24 14.66
C ASP A 62 -12.04 -6.15 13.57
N ASP A 63 -12.88 -5.59 12.69
CA ASP A 63 -13.42 -6.30 11.55
C ASP A 63 -12.39 -6.40 10.40
N GLU A 64 -11.87 -7.61 10.22
CA GLU A 64 -10.96 -8.00 9.13
C GLU A 64 -11.45 -7.54 7.75
N GLN A 65 -12.75 -7.54 7.49
CA GLN A 65 -13.28 -7.16 6.17
C GLN A 65 -13.16 -5.65 5.91
N ILE A 66 -13.39 -4.81 6.92
CA ILE A 66 -13.20 -3.35 6.81
C ILE A 66 -11.72 -3.06 6.57
N CYS A 67 -10.84 -3.72 7.32
CA CYS A 67 -9.40 -3.56 7.19
C CYS A 67 -8.90 -3.98 5.78
N LEU A 68 -9.38 -5.12 5.27
CA LEU A 68 -9.09 -5.57 3.90
C LEU A 68 -9.65 -4.63 2.83
N ASP A 69 -10.85 -4.10 3.02
CA ASP A 69 -11.43 -3.13 2.08
C ASP A 69 -10.61 -1.83 2.03
N CYS A 70 -10.11 -1.36 3.18
CA CYS A 70 -9.21 -0.21 3.25
C CYS A 70 -7.88 -0.48 2.52
N LEU A 71 -7.27 -1.65 2.72
CA LEU A 71 -6.08 -2.05 1.97
C LEU A 71 -6.37 -2.15 0.47
N PHE A 72 -7.52 -2.73 0.10
CA PHE A 72 -7.94 -2.81 -1.29
C PHE A 72 -8.03 -1.42 -1.90
N ILE A 73 -8.67 -0.46 -1.22
CA ILE A 73 -8.78 0.93 -1.68
C ILE A 73 -7.40 1.55 -1.94
N LEU A 74 -6.41 1.28 -1.08
CA LEU A 74 -5.04 1.78 -1.26
C LEU A 74 -4.32 1.12 -2.45
N CYS A 75 -4.49 -0.19 -2.61
CA CYS A 75 -3.84 -0.95 -3.68
C CYS A 75 -4.55 -0.79 -5.04
N GLU A 76 -5.85 -0.53 -5.05
CA GLU A 76 -6.69 -0.43 -6.24
C GLU A 76 -6.53 0.94 -6.88
N ASN A 77 -6.05 0.97 -8.11
CA ASN A 77 -5.91 2.22 -8.83
C ASN A 77 -6.24 2.04 -10.32
N PRO A 78 -7.06 2.93 -10.91
CA PRO A 78 -7.52 2.79 -12.28
C PRO A 78 -6.44 3.07 -13.32
N LYS A 79 -5.35 3.76 -12.95
CA LYS A 79 -4.22 4.08 -13.83
C LYS A 79 -2.90 3.60 -13.20
N THR A 80 -2.23 2.68 -13.88
CA THR A 80 -0.93 2.13 -13.44
C THR A 80 0.23 3.11 -13.59
N THR A 81 0.07 4.16 -14.38
CA THR A 81 1.07 5.20 -14.65
C THR A 81 0.96 6.46 -13.78
N GLU A 82 0.05 6.45 -12.81
CA GLU A 82 -0.11 7.55 -11.85
C GLU A 82 0.93 7.47 -10.73
N TYR A 83 1.37 8.63 -10.26
CA TYR A 83 2.33 8.72 -9.16
C TYR A 83 1.66 8.42 -7.83
N LEU A 84 2.40 7.73 -6.96
CA LEU A 84 1.97 7.49 -5.59
C LEU A 84 2.27 8.72 -4.73
N SER A 85 1.25 9.15 -4.00
CA SER A 85 1.35 10.21 -3.01
C SER A 85 2.05 9.74 -1.74
N GLN A 86 2.61 10.69 -0.99
CA GLN A 86 3.22 10.40 0.32
C GLN A 86 2.20 9.79 1.30
N ILE A 87 0.95 10.25 1.23
CA ILE A 87 -0.15 9.76 2.06
C ILE A 87 -0.43 8.28 1.81
N GLU A 88 -0.44 7.83 0.55
CA GLU A 88 -0.60 6.40 0.22
C GLU A 88 0.53 5.55 0.82
N PHE A 89 1.78 6.02 0.73
CA PHE A 89 2.90 5.32 1.35
C PHE A 89 2.74 5.22 2.86
N ASP A 90 2.37 6.31 3.53
CA ASP A 90 2.24 6.33 5.00
C ASP A 90 1.07 5.47 5.50
N LEU A 91 -0.03 5.39 4.76
CA LEU A 91 -1.13 4.48 5.09
C LEU A 91 -0.77 3.01 4.90
N ILE A 92 0.01 2.65 3.88
CA ILE A 92 0.52 1.27 3.72
C ILE A 92 1.50 0.92 4.85
N LYS A 93 2.39 1.86 5.24
CA LYS A 93 3.28 1.65 6.40
C LYS A 93 2.46 1.40 7.66
N TYR A 94 1.44 2.22 7.89
CA TYR A 94 0.55 2.10 9.03
C TYR A 94 -0.20 0.76 9.04
N PHE A 95 -0.72 0.33 7.88
CA PHE A 95 -1.34 -0.97 7.74
C PHE A 95 -0.42 -2.13 8.16
N LEU A 96 0.82 -2.12 7.66
CA LEU A 96 1.82 -3.14 7.96
C LEU A 96 2.20 -3.17 9.44
N GLN A 97 2.22 -2.02 10.12
CA GLN A 97 2.52 -1.97 11.55
C GLN A 97 1.37 -2.52 12.40
N MET A 98 0.12 -2.34 11.99
CA MET A 98 -1.05 -2.66 12.82
C MET A 98 -1.60 -4.08 12.60
N ASN A 99 -1.46 -4.65 11.39
CA ASN A 99 -2.28 -5.83 10.99
C ASN A 99 -1.51 -7.11 10.71
N VAL A 100 -0.18 -7.09 10.77
CA VAL A 100 0.64 -8.23 10.29
C VAL A 100 0.60 -9.43 11.24
N ASP A 101 0.26 -9.21 12.51
CA ASP A 101 0.08 -10.28 13.51
C ASP A 101 -1.33 -10.87 13.56
N ASN A 102 -2.21 -10.49 12.64
CA ASN A 102 -3.52 -11.09 12.58
C ASN A 102 -3.40 -12.63 12.37
N GLY A 103 -4.02 -13.40 13.28
CA GLY A 103 -3.96 -14.86 13.31
C GLY A 103 -4.73 -15.57 12.18
N SER A 104 -5.58 -14.85 11.43
CA SER A 104 -6.40 -15.40 10.35
C SER A 104 -5.55 -15.70 9.10
N THR A 105 -5.46 -16.98 8.71
CA THR A 105 -4.80 -17.39 7.47
C THR A 105 -5.48 -16.81 6.23
N SER A 106 -6.82 -16.73 6.24
CA SER A 106 -7.58 -16.15 5.13
C SER A 106 -7.27 -14.67 4.94
N PHE A 107 -7.21 -13.91 6.04
CA PHE A 107 -6.82 -12.50 6.03
C PHE A 107 -5.41 -12.32 5.47
N ARG A 108 -4.43 -13.07 5.99
CA ARG A 108 -3.03 -13.00 5.54
C ARG A 108 -2.88 -13.25 4.04
N ASN A 109 -3.55 -14.26 3.49
CA ASN A 109 -3.49 -14.55 2.06
C ASN A 109 -4.06 -13.41 1.20
N GLN A 110 -5.15 -12.78 1.64
CA GLN A 110 -5.73 -11.63 0.94
C GLN A 110 -4.82 -10.40 1.01
N VAL A 111 -4.26 -10.12 2.19
CA VAL A 111 -3.24 -9.07 2.38
C VAL A 111 -2.07 -9.27 1.44
N LEU A 112 -1.54 -10.49 1.34
CA LEU A 112 -0.43 -10.82 0.45
C LEU A 112 -0.75 -10.55 -1.01
N SER A 113 -1.94 -10.92 -1.47
CA SER A 113 -2.40 -10.66 -2.84
C SER A 113 -2.45 -9.15 -3.14
N LEU A 114 -3.02 -8.36 -2.22
CA LEU A 114 -3.15 -6.92 -2.36
C LEU A 114 -1.80 -6.20 -2.32
N LEU A 115 -0.91 -6.59 -1.40
CA LEU A 115 0.43 -6.02 -1.30
C LEU A 115 1.27 -6.35 -2.55
N LYS A 116 1.15 -7.58 -3.08
CA LYS A 116 1.81 -7.93 -4.35
C LYS A 116 1.37 -6.99 -5.49
N LYS A 117 0.06 -6.71 -5.60
CA LYS A 117 -0.47 -5.76 -6.59
C LYS A 117 0.09 -4.35 -6.38
N HIS A 118 0.15 -3.88 -5.12
CA HIS A 118 0.74 -2.59 -4.78
C HIS A 118 2.21 -2.50 -5.19
N PHE A 119 3.04 -3.50 -4.86
CA PHE A 119 4.47 -3.45 -5.20
C PHE A 119 4.74 -3.48 -6.70
N ILE A 120 3.91 -4.17 -7.49
CA ILE A 120 3.98 -4.10 -8.95
C ILE A 120 3.72 -2.67 -9.42
N ARG A 121 2.69 -1.99 -8.89
CA ARG A 121 2.39 -0.58 -9.18
C ARG A 121 3.53 0.35 -8.75
N VAL A 122 4.10 0.15 -7.56
CA VAL A 122 5.27 0.93 -7.08
C VAL A 122 6.40 0.86 -8.10
N LYS A 123 6.72 -0.33 -8.62
CA LYS A 123 7.72 -0.50 -9.68
C LYS A 123 7.33 0.22 -10.97
N ASP A 124 6.12 0.01 -11.46
CA ASP A 124 5.71 0.56 -12.75
C ASP A 124 5.69 2.10 -12.73
N SER A 125 5.20 2.67 -11.63
CA SER A 125 5.18 4.11 -11.38
C SER A 125 6.59 4.69 -11.21
N TRP A 126 7.48 3.98 -10.50
CA TRP A 126 8.91 4.34 -10.40
C TRP A 126 9.60 4.35 -11.77
N LEU A 127 9.42 3.29 -12.56
CA LEU A 127 10.01 3.19 -13.90
C LEU A 127 9.48 4.29 -14.83
N PHE A 128 8.20 4.62 -14.71
CA PHE A 128 7.61 5.74 -15.44
C PHE A 128 8.26 7.07 -15.03
N CYS A 129 8.38 7.34 -13.72
CA CYS A 129 9.07 8.51 -13.18
C CYS A 129 10.52 8.61 -13.70
N ALA A 130 11.29 7.52 -13.63
CA ALA A 130 12.68 7.49 -14.09
C ALA A 130 12.79 7.79 -15.60
N ARG A 131 11.89 7.27 -16.43
CA ARG A 131 11.85 7.57 -17.88
C ARG A 131 11.48 9.02 -18.15
N GLN A 132 10.57 9.59 -17.38
CA GLN A 132 10.15 10.99 -17.54
C GLN A 132 11.26 11.96 -17.11
N LYS A 133 11.99 11.63 -16.04
CA LYS A 133 13.17 12.38 -15.61
C LYS A 133 14.23 12.49 -16.70
N LEU A 134 14.55 11.38 -17.37
CA LEU A 134 15.51 11.35 -18.50
C LEU A 134 15.07 12.23 -19.67
N LYS A 135 13.76 12.43 -19.87
CA LYS A 135 13.22 13.23 -20.98
C LYS A 135 13.11 14.71 -20.68
N LYS A 136 12.80 15.08 -19.43
CA LYS A 136 12.40 16.45 -19.07
C LYS A 136 13.41 17.18 -18.18
N ASN A 137 14.40 16.47 -17.61
CA ASN A 137 15.46 17.03 -16.73
C ASN A 137 14.90 18.00 -15.68
N ASP A 138 13.79 17.60 -15.05
CA ASP A 138 12.99 18.44 -14.16
C ASP A 138 13.31 18.13 -12.69
N GLN A 139 13.42 19.18 -11.85
CA GLN A 139 13.71 19.05 -10.42
C GLN A 139 12.53 18.42 -9.65
N ASP A 140 11.30 18.55 -10.14
CA ASP A 140 10.12 17.92 -9.53
C ASP A 140 10.21 16.38 -9.53
N PHE A 141 10.93 15.80 -10.50
CA PHE A 141 11.17 14.35 -10.53
C PHE A 141 12.22 13.90 -9.52
N ASP A 142 13.09 14.78 -9.03
CA ASP A 142 14.07 14.45 -7.99
C ASP A 142 13.37 14.22 -6.65
N ASP A 143 12.48 15.13 -6.25
CA ASP A 143 11.66 14.96 -5.03
C ASP A 143 10.82 13.69 -5.09
N LEU A 144 10.16 13.45 -6.24
CA LEU A 144 9.36 12.25 -6.44
C LEU A 144 10.23 10.99 -6.34
N THR A 145 11.40 10.97 -6.98
CA THR A 145 12.34 9.85 -6.89
C THR A 145 12.80 9.61 -5.44
N GLU A 146 13.02 10.67 -4.68
CA GLU A 146 13.45 10.54 -3.28
C GLU A 146 12.34 9.95 -2.40
N ARG A 147 11.07 10.31 -2.64
CA ARG A 147 9.92 9.71 -1.93
C ARG A 147 9.83 8.19 -2.08
N TYR A 148 9.94 7.67 -3.30
CA TYR A 148 9.95 6.22 -3.53
C TYR A 148 11.17 5.56 -2.89
N ARG A 149 12.36 6.17 -2.99
CA ARG A 149 13.58 5.65 -2.37
C ARG A 149 13.41 5.52 -0.85
N ASN A 150 12.86 6.54 -0.21
CA ASN A 150 12.61 6.55 1.23
C ASN A 150 11.58 5.49 1.65
N TYR A 151 10.51 5.33 0.87
CA TYR A 151 9.53 4.27 1.09
C TYR A 151 10.14 2.86 0.98
N LEU A 152 10.91 2.59 -0.08
CA LEU A 152 11.57 1.29 -0.29
C LEU A 152 12.63 1.02 0.79
N ASN A 153 13.38 2.04 1.20
CA ASN A 153 14.34 1.93 2.29
C ASN A 153 13.66 1.57 3.61
N TRP A 154 12.53 2.22 3.92
CA TRP A 154 11.73 1.89 5.09
C TRP A 154 11.24 0.45 5.05
N LEU A 155 10.72 -0.02 3.90
CA LEU A 155 10.23 -1.40 3.75
C LEU A 155 11.33 -2.43 3.99
N ILE A 156 12.52 -2.21 3.44
CA ILE A 156 13.66 -3.11 3.66
C ILE A 156 14.01 -3.15 5.15
N ASN A 157 14.12 -2.00 5.80
CA ASN A 157 14.47 -1.93 7.21
C ASN A 157 13.40 -2.58 8.10
N TRP A 158 12.11 -2.34 7.81
CA TRP A 158 10.98 -2.95 8.50
C TRP A 158 11.00 -4.49 8.36
N SER A 159 11.18 -4.99 7.13
CA SER A 159 11.29 -6.42 6.87
C SER A 159 12.49 -7.05 7.56
N CYS A 160 13.67 -6.42 7.53
CA CYS A 160 14.85 -6.91 8.24
C CYS A 160 14.61 -6.98 9.76
N SER A 161 13.93 -5.98 10.33
CA SER A 161 13.65 -5.93 11.77
C SER A 161 12.74 -7.08 12.22
N ASN A 162 11.71 -7.38 11.41
CA ASN A 162 10.79 -8.50 11.64
C ASN A 162 11.42 -9.88 11.48
N LEU A 163 12.56 -10.00 10.81
CA LEU A 163 13.27 -11.28 10.66
C LEU A 163 14.14 -11.61 11.88
N TYR A 164 14.54 -10.61 12.66
CA TYR A 164 15.69 -10.74 13.53
C TYR A 164 15.36 -11.19 14.97
N LEU A 165 14.41 -10.58 15.69
CA LEU A 165 14.30 -10.85 17.14
C LEU A 165 12.92 -11.16 17.70
N GLU A 166 11.83 -10.58 17.19
CA GLU A 166 10.50 -10.73 17.82
C GLU A 166 9.39 -11.04 16.81
N GLY A 167 9.78 -11.26 15.56
CA GLY A 167 8.88 -11.54 14.46
C GLY A 167 7.97 -12.73 14.74
N SER A 168 6.65 -12.55 14.75
CA SER A 168 5.71 -13.66 14.64
C SER A 168 5.95 -14.42 13.32
N TYR A 169 5.48 -15.67 13.22
CA TYR A 169 5.57 -16.42 11.96
C TYR A 169 4.99 -15.62 10.78
N SER A 170 3.88 -14.92 11.01
CA SER A 170 3.23 -14.06 10.01
C SER A 170 4.12 -12.89 9.60
N GLN A 171 4.74 -12.20 10.55
CA GLN A 171 5.67 -11.10 10.29
C GLN A 171 6.89 -11.56 9.49
N ARG A 172 7.50 -12.69 9.88
CA ARG A 172 8.65 -13.26 9.16
C ARG A 172 8.27 -13.65 7.74
N HIS A 173 7.15 -14.36 7.58
CA HIS A 173 6.67 -14.78 6.26
C HIS A 173 6.41 -13.60 5.33
N LEU A 174 5.68 -12.58 5.81
CA LEU A 174 5.41 -11.38 5.02
C LEU A 174 6.69 -10.61 4.69
N SER A 175 7.62 -10.50 5.64
CA SER A 175 8.90 -9.81 5.43
C SER A 175 9.75 -10.50 4.37
N ILE A 176 9.82 -11.83 4.37
CA ILE A 176 10.49 -12.61 3.31
C ILE A 176 9.84 -12.34 1.96
N LEU A 177 8.51 -12.35 1.88
CA LEU A 177 7.79 -12.10 0.63
C LEU A 177 8.00 -10.69 0.10
N ILE A 178 7.99 -9.68 0.98
CA ILE A 178 8.30 -8.29 0.61
C ILE A 178 9.73 -8.20 0.07
N LEU A 179 10.72 -8.78 0.76
CA LEU A 179 12.11 -8.77 0.28
C LEU A 179 12.25 -9.52 -1.05
N HIS A 180 11.58 -10.65 -1.21
CA HIS A 180 11.55 -11.40 -2.47
C HIS A 180 10.97 -10.55 -3.61
N TRP A 181 9.85 -9.87 -3.38
CA TRP A 181 9.28 -8.96 -4.38
C TRP A 181 10.26 -7.83 -4.70
N LEU A 182 10.84 -7.17 -3.70
CA LEU A 182 11.80 -6.08 -3.88
C LEU A 182 13.04 -6.52 -4.69
N ILE A 183 13.58 -7.71 -4.42
CA ILE A 183 14.67 -8.32 -5.21
C ILE A 183 14.25 -8.44 -6.68
N HIS A 184 13.04 -8.94 -6.92
CA HIS A 184 12.50 -9.09 -8.26
C HIS A 184 12.22 -7.73 -8.95
N LEU A 185 11.96 -6.65 -8.19
CA LEU A 185 11.77 -5.30 -8.75
C LEU A 185 13.10 -4.65 -9.17
N HIS A 186 14.18 -4.88 -8.42
CA HIS A 186 15.46 -4.17 -8.59
C HIS A 186 16.54 -4.97 -9.36
N GLY A 187 16.32 -6.25 -9.65
CA GLY A 187 17.33 -7.11 -10.26
C GLY A 187 18.60 -7.23 -9.41
N ASN A 188 19.75 -7.52 -10.03
CA ASN A 188 21.02 -7.79 -9.32
C ASN A 188 21.47 -6.65 -8.37
N GLN A 189 21.19 -5.37 -8.68
CA GLN A 189 21.56 -4.24 -7.81
C GLN A 189 20.70 -4.16 -6.53
N GLY A 190 19.46 -4.65 -6.58
CA GLY A 190 18.60 -4.75 -5.39
C GLY A 190 19.06 -5.83 -4.43
N VAL A 191 19.50 -6.96 -4.98
CA VAL A 191 20.07 -8.08 -4.21
C VAL A 191 21.25 -7.60 -3.39
N GLU A 192 22.20 -6.88 -4.00
CA GLU A 192 23.38 -6.38 -3.30
C GLU A 192 23.01 -5.40 -2.17
N THR A 193 22.08 -4.48 -2.42
CA THR A 193 21.62 -3.51 -1.41
C THR A 193 20.93 -4.20 -0.24
N ILE A 194 20.06 -5.17 -0.51
CA ILE A 194 19.33 -5.95 0.49
C ILE A 194 20.29 -6.84 1.28
N CYS A 195 21.19 -7.56 0.61
CA CYS A 195 22.22 -8.38 1.24
C CYS A 195 23.16 -7.55 2.11
N ARG A 196 23.60 -6.37 1.65
CA ARG A 196 24.45 -5.47 2.45
C ARG A 196 23.73 -4.96 3.69
N LYS A 197 22.45 -4.59 3.57
CA LYS A 197 21.64 -4.20 4.73
C LYS A 197 21.43 -5.35 5.70
N LEU A 198 21.06 -6.53 5.21
CA LEU A 198 20.94 -7.74 6.03
C LEU A 198 22.27 -8.06 6.73
N PHE A 199 23.39 -8.01 6.01
CA PHE A 199 24.72 -8.24 6.56
C PHE A 199 25.09 -7.23 7.65
N HIS A 200 24.85 -5.93 7.43
CA HIS A 200 25.08 -4.91 8.47
C HIS A 200 24.16 -5.10 9.68
N TYR A 201 22.89 -5.42 9.46
CA TYR A 201 21.95 -5.72 10.54
C TYR A 201 22.41 -6.96 11.33
N PHE A 202 22.80 -8.04 10.65
CA PHE A 202 23.31 -9.24 11.31
C PHE A 202 24.65 -8.99 12.01
N GLN A 203 25.59 -8.24 11.42
CA GLN A 203 26.85 -7.90 12.07
C GLN A 203 26.66 -7.05 13.33
N PHE A 204 25.81 -6.01 13.27
CA PHE A 204 25.59 -5.10 14.39
C PHE A 204 25.05 -5.82 15.64
N TYR A 205 24.28 -6.89 15.44
CA TYR A 205 23.61 -7.58 16.53
C TYR A 205 24.16 -8.99 16.86
N PHE A 206 24.90 -9.68 15.98
CA PHE A 206 25.57 -10.96 16.30
C PHE A 206 27.01 -10.81 16.79
N TYR A 207 27.68 -9.68 16.55
CA TYR A 207 29.07 -9.42 16.96
C TYR A 207 29.19 -8.40 18.11
N LYS A 208 28.10 -8.20 18.86
CA LYS A 208 28.09 -7.57 20.19
C LYS A 208 27.55 -8.58 21.20
#